data_AF-A0A0F7X233-F1
#
_entry.id   AF-A0A0F7X233-F1
#
_cell.length_a   1.000
_cell.length_b   1.000
_cell.length_c   1.000
_cell.angle_alpha   90.00
_cell.angle_beta   90.00
_cell.angle_gamma   90.00
#
_symmetry.space_group_name_H-M   'P 1'
#
loop_
_entity.id
_entity.type
_entity.pdbx_description
1 polymer ?
#
loop_
_entity_poly.entity_id
_entity_poly.type
_entity_poly.pdbx_seq_one_letter_code
_entity_poly.pdbx_strand_id
1 'polypeptide(L)' 'RAIVTSCETRFEMKKMLDPHFPDLLVLSHDELPKEIPISFLGIVSDEVLVP' A
#
# COMPACT_ATOMS: atom_id res chain seq x y z
N ARG A 1 -4.60 6.50 6.39
CA ARG A 1 -4.90 5.65 5.21
C ARG A 1 -3.63 4.90 4.87
N ALA A 2 -3.73 3.66 4.38
CA ALA A 2 -2.57 2.84 4.09
C ALA A 2 -2.70 2.20 2.71
N ILE A 3 -1.57 1.93 2.07
CA ILE A 3 -1.50 1.03 0.93
C ILE A 3 -1.24 -0.36 1.49
N VAL A 4 -2.05 -1.32 1.07
CA VAL A 4 -1.87 -2.72 1.42
C VAL A 4 -1.37 -3.44 0.17
N THR A 5 -0.30 -4.20 0.31
CA THR A 5 0.30 -4.99 -0.77
C THR A 5 0.74 -6.37 -0.27
N SER A 6 1.30 -7.20 -1.14
CA SER A 6 1.85 -8.50 -0.76
C SER A 6 3.11 -8.36 0.10
N CYS A 7 3.42 -9.38 0.89
CA CYS A 7 4.61 -9.38 1.75
C CYS A 7 5.92 -9.20 0.95
N GLU A 8 5.98 -9.82 -0.22
CA GLU A 8 7.14 -9.81 -1.12
C GLU A 8 7.41 -8.43 -1.73
N THR A 9 6.35 -7.65 -1.96
CA THR A 9 6.44 -6.35 -2.64
C THR A 9 6.49 -5.17 -1.67
N ARG A 10 6.07 -5.36 -0.41
CA ARG A 10 5.94 -4.31 0.61
C ARG A 10 7.21 -3.48 0.80
N PHE A 11 8.38 -4.12 0.87
CA PHE A 11 9.64 -3.41 1.09
C PHE A 11 10.00 -2.49 -0.07
N GLU A 12 9.96 -3.01 -1.30
CA GLU A 12 10.30 -2.23 -2.49
C GLU A 12 9.27 -1.12 -2.73
N MET A 13 7.98 -1.41 -2.51
CA MET A 13 6.90 -0.43 -2.59
C MET A 13 7.10 0.72 -1.60
N LYS A 14 7.45 0.42 -0.34
CA LYS A 14 7.75 1.47 0.66
C LYS A 14 8.95 2.30 0.22
N LYS A 15 10.04 1.66 -0.22
CA LYS A 15 11.24 2.36 -0.69
C LYS A 15 10.97 3.28 -1.89
N MET A 16 10.14 2.85 -2.83
CA MET A 16 9.73 3.66 -3.98
C MET A 16 8.87 4.86 -3.56
N LEU A 17 7.95 4.66 -2.62
CA LEU A 17 6.99 5.69 -2.21
C LEU A 17 7.55 6.67 -1.17
N ASP A 18 8.51 6.26 -0.34
CA ASP A 18 9.03 7.06 0.78
C ASP A 18 9.52 8.46 0.39
N PRO A 19 10.27 8.64 -0.72
CA PRO A 19 10.72 9.97 -1.14
C PRO A 19 9.59 10.93 -1.55
N HIS A 20 8.44 10.39 -1.94
CA HIS A 20 7.30 11.17 -2.44
C HIS A 20 6.19 11.33 -1.38
N PHE A 21 6.00 10.30 -0.55
CA PHE A 21 4.95 10.19 0.45
C PHE A 21 5.51 9.55 1.74
N PRO A 22 6.37 10.26 2.49
CA PRO A 22 7.05 9.69 3.66
C PRO A 22 6.07 9.23 4.75
N ASP A 23 4.96 9.96 4.92
CA ASP A 23 3.91 9.66 5.91
C ASP A 23 2.94 8.56 5.45
N LEU A 24 3.07 8.08 4.21
CA LEU A 24 2.20 7.02 3.69
C LEU A 24 2.62 5.68 4.29
N LEU A 25 1.66 5.07 4.99
CA LEU A 25 1.82 3.74 5.56
C LEU A 25 1.66 2.70 4.47
N VAL A 26 2.67 1.85 4.31
CA VAL A 26 2.66 0.70 3.39
C VAL A 26 2.75 -0.56 4.25
N LEU A 27 1.71 -1.40 4.17
CA LEU A 27 1.57 -2.61 4.95
C LEU A 27 1.48 -3.82 4.03
N SER A 28 1.96 -4.96 4.50
CA SER A 28 1.61 -6.24 3.91
C SER A 28 0.23 -6.70 4.41
N HIS A 29 -0.39 -7.63 3.68
CA HIS A 29 -1.62 -8.28 4.14
C HIS A 29 -1.44 -8.97 5.50
N ASP A 30 -0.24 -9.46 5.83
CA ASP A 30 0.05 -10.15 7.09
C ASP A 30 0.21 -9.19 8.28
N GLU A 31 0.55 -7.92 8.02
CA GLU A 31 0.65 -6.85 9.02
C GLU A 31 -0.75 -6.31 9.41
N LEU A 32 -1.81 -6.73 8.72
CA LEU A 32 -3.16 -6.25 9.00
C LEU A 32 -3.75 -6.89 10.27
N PRO A 33 -4.38 -6.08 11.14
CA PRO A 33 -5.08 -6.60 12.31
C PRO A 33 -6.29 -7.43 11.87
N LYS A 34 -6.35 -8.70 12.29
CA LYS A 34 -7.43 -9.65 11.93
C LYS A 34 -8.79 -9.27 12.51
N GLU A 35 -8.79 -8.52 13.61
CA GLU A 35 -9.98 -8.24 14.42
C GLU A 35 -10.56 -6.85 14.14
N ILE A 36 -9.87 -6.01 13.35
CA ILE A 36 -10.31 -4.65 13.06
C ILE A 36 -10.92 -4.62 11.66
N PRO A 37 -12.17 -4.12 11.50
CA PRO A 37 -12.80 -4.03 10.19
C PRO A 37 -12.04 -3.02 9.31
N ILE A 38 -11.66 -3.48 8.11
CA ILE A 38 -10.95 -2.65 7.13
C ILE A 38 -11.95 -2.19 6.07
N SER A 39 -12.02 -0.88 5.87
CA SER A 39 -12.77 -0.31 4.75
C SER A 39 -11.87 -0.21 3.52
N PHE A 40 -12.19 -0.99 2.49
CA PHE A 40 -11.53 -0.89 1.20
C PHE A 40 -11.98 0.41 0.49
N LEU A 41 -11.01 1.27 0.15
CA LEU A 41 -11.29 2.58 -0.47
C LEU A 41 -11.04 2.59 -1.99
N GLY A 42 -10.19 1.69 -2.49
CA GLY A 42 -9.81 1.65 -3.90
C GLY A 42 -8.55 0.82 -4.14
N ILE A 43 -8.27 0.55 -5.42
CA ILE A 43 -7.03 -0.07 -5.89
C ILE A 43 -6.16 0.96 -6.61
N VAL A 44 -4.84 0.75 -6.55
CA VAL A 44 -3.91 1.40 -7.48
C VAL A 44 -3.84 0.51 -8.72
N SER A 45 -4.17 1.08 -9.88
CA SER A 45 -4.13 0.39 -11.18
C SER A 45 -3.05 1.03 -12.04
N ASP A 46 -2.37 0.21 -12.85
CA ASP A 46 -1.39 0.66 -13.83
C ASP A 46 -2.04 1.48 -14.97
N GLU A 47 -3.37 1.40 -15.11
CA GLU A 47 -4.13 2.05 -16.19
C GLU A 47 -4.18 3.59 -16.12
N VAL A 48 -3.65 4.20 -15.05
CA VAL A 48 -3.59 5.67 -14.89
C VAL A 48 -2.27 6.26 -15.43
N LEU A 49 -1.34 5.42 -15.90
CA LEU A 49 -0.13 5.84 -16.61
C LEU A 49 -0.45 6.13 -18.08
N VAL A 50 -1.37 7.05 -18.34
CA VAL A 50 -1.58 7.62 -19.69
C VAL A 50 -0.59 8.76 -19.89
N PRO A 51 0.18 8.79 -21.00
CA PRO A 51 1.14 9.85 -21.30
C PRO A 51 0.50 11.24 -21.46
#